data_AF-A0A831KT72-F1
#
_entry.id   AF-A0A831KT72-F1
#
_cell.length_a   1.000
_cell.length_b   1.000
_cell.length_c   1.000
_cell.angle_alpha   90.00
_cell.angle_beta   90.00
_cell.angle_gamma   90.00
#
_symmetry.space_group_name_H-M   'P 1'
#
loop_
_entity.id
_entity.type
_entity.pdbx_description
1 polymer ?
#
loop_
_entity_poly.entity_id
_entity_poly.type
_entity_poly.pdbx_seq_one_letter_code
_entity_poly.pdbx_strand_id
1 'polypeptide(L)'
;LLSMARDGSFAAPQMQQAITDPETFHAYCAMLPDGCLRDDDGAEISWGAHTAASPWYQLFYYLLCAFAMYVLDEPGHPVGTPFPGGFAVFSRDGRYYCAIRDKEEEILHSICNFCPALQDPANR
;
A
#
# COMPACT_ATOMS: atom_id res chain seq x y z
N LEU A 1 13.91 5.59 -2.21
CA LEU A 1 15.19 4.84 -2.28
C LEU A 1 16.38 5.69 -2.72
N LEU A 2 16.49 6.16 -3.97
CA LEU A 2 17.64 6.97 -4.39
C LEU A 2 17.79 8.30 -3.65
N SER A 3 16.67 9.00 -3.36
CA SER A 3 16.70 10.17 -2.47
C SER A 3 17.24 9.80 -1.10
N MET A 4 16.69 8.74 -0.51
CA MET A 4 17.07 8.25 0.82
C MET A 4 18.54 7.86 0.94
N ALA A 5 19.11 7.29 -0.13
CA ALA A 5 20.53 6.99 -0.18
C ALA A 5 21.39 8.26 -0.22
N ARG A 6 20.92 9.32 -0.87
CA ARG A 6 21.64 10.61 -0.99
C ARG A 6 21.55 11.44 0.27
N ASP A 7 20.40 11.45 0.95
CA ASP A 7 20.19 12.20 2.18
C ASP A 7 20.60 11.41 3.45
N GLY A 8 21.03 10.16 3.29
CA GLY A 8 21.53 9.30 4.37
C GLY A 8 20.43 8.58 5.16
N SER A 9 19.15 8.84 4.89
CA SER A 9 18.04 8.15 5.57
C SER A 9 18.00 6.64 5.29
N PHE A 10 18.65 6.16 4.22
CA PHE A 10 18.80 4.73 3.98
C PHE A 10 19.64 4.02 5.07
N ALA A 11 20.53 4.74 5.75
CA ALA A 11 21.32 4.23 6.86
C ALA A 11 20.64 4.42 8.24
N ALA A 12 19.43 4.97 8.27
CA ALA A 12 18.69 5.16 9.52
C ALA A 12 18.40 3.81 10.20
N PRO A 13 18.31 3.76 11.55
CA PRO A 13 17.99 2.53 12.28
C PRO A 13 16.71 1.83 11.79
N GLN A 14 15.70 2.62 11.40
CA GLN A 14 14.44 2.15 10.81
C GLN A 14 14.64 1.24 9.59
N MET A 15 15.69 1.46 8.80
CA MET A 15 16.00 0.66 7.60
C MET A 15 16.76 -0.63 7.91
N GLN A 16 17.25 -0.79 9.15
CA GLN A 16 18.10 -1.89 9.59
C GLN A 16 17.41 -2.78 10.63
N GLN A 17 16.24 -2.37 11.13
CA GLN A 17 15.47 -3.14 12.08
C GLN A 17 14.69 -4.27 11.40
N ALA A 18 14.39 -5.30 12.17
CA ALA A 18 13.46 -6.33 11.73
C ALA A 18 12.05 -5.75 11.57
N ILE A 19 11.29 -6.32 10.62
CA ILE A 19 9.86 -6.04 10.48
C ILE A 19 9.17 -6.35 11.81
N THR A 20 8.40 -5.40 12.32
CA THR A 20 7.76 -5.44 13.64
C THR A 20 6.57 -6.40 13.69
N ASP A 21 5.85 -6.53 12.59
CA ASP A 21 4.73 -7.45 12.40
C ASP A 21 5.01 -8.46 11.26
N PRO A 22 5.79 -9.52 11.54
CA PRO A 22 6.16 -10.51 10.53
C PRO A 22 4.98 -11.37 10.08
N GLU A 23 3.94 -11.53 10.90
CA GLU A 23 2.75 -12.33 10.56
C GLU A 23 1.97 -11.64 9.44
N THR A 24 1.62 -10.37 9.64
CA THR A 24 0.90 -9.58 8.64
C THR A 24 1.73 -9.39 7.37
N PHE A 25 3.05 -9.21 7.49
CA PHE A 25 3.96 -9.15 6.34
C PHE A 25 3.98 -10.45 5.53
N HIS A 26 4.04 -11.62 6.18
CA HIS A 26 3.99 -12.89 5.48
C HIS A 26 2.65 -13.12 4.79
N ALA A 27 1.54 -12.74 5.43
CA ALA A 27 0.21 -12.80 4.82
C ALA A 27 0.11 -11.87 3.59
N TYR A 28 0.71 -10.67 3.66
CA TYR A 28 0.80 -9.75 2.52
C TYR A 28 1.57 -10.39 1.35
N CYS A 29 2.75 -10.95 1.63
CA CYS A 29 3.56 -11.65 0.63
C CYS A 29 2.83 -12.85 0.01
N ALA A 30 2.09 -13.61 0.82
CA ALA A 30 1.33 -14.76 0.35
C ALA A 30 0.20 -14.37 -0.63
N MET A 31 -0.33 -13.15 -0.53
CA MET A 31 -1.33 -12.62 -1.46
C MET A 31 -0.75 -12.31 -2.85
N LEU A 32 0.54 -11.94 -2.95
CA LEU A 32 1.10 -11.33 -4.17
C LEU A 32 0.99 -12.20 -5.43
N PRO A 33 1.25 -13.53 -5.40
CA PRO A 33 1.12 -14.35 -6.59
C PRO A 33 -0.29 -14.31 -7.17
N ASP A 34 -1.32 -14.45 -6.33
CA ASP A 34 -2.71 -14.42 -6.77
C ASP A 34 -3.18 -13.00 -7.14
N GLY A 35 -2.81 -12.00 -6.34
CA GLY A 35 -3.27 -10.61 -6.49
C GLY A 35 -2.56 -9.78 -7.55
N CYS A 36 -1.35 -10.18 -7.97
CA CYS A 36 -0.54 -9.42 -8.92
C CYS A 36 -0.18 -10.20 -10.18
N LEU A 37 -0.04 -11.53 -10.12
CA LEU A 37 0.61 -12.33 -11.17
C LEU A 37 -0.32 -13.32 -11.88
N ARG A 38 -1.59 -13.40 -11.48
CA ARG A 38 -2.58 -14.18 -12.23
C ARG A 38 -3.02 -13.42 -13.48
N ASP A 39 -2.84 -14.05 -14.62
CA ASP A 39 -3.49 -13.65 -15.87
C ASP A 39 -4.95 -14.14 -15.83
N ASP A 40 -5.90 -13.27 -15.49
CA ASP A 40 -7.31 -13.52 -15.77
C ASP A 40 -7.62 -12.99 -17.19
N ASP A 41 -7.53 -13.90 -18.15
CA ASP A 41 -7.71 -13.72 -19.61
C ASP A 41 -9.13 -13.25 -20.02
N GLY A 42 -9.53 -12.01 -19.72
CA GLY A 42 -10.87 -11.56 -20.16
C GLY A 42 -11.24 -10.08 -20.07
N ALA A 43 -10.43 -9.21 -19.45
CA ALA A 43 -10.73 -7.78 -19.44
C ALA A 43 -10.32 -7.16 -20.78
N GLU A 44 -11.28 -6.75 -21.61
CA GLU A 44 -10.99 -5.97 -22.83
C GLU A 44 -10.20 -4.71 -22.47
N ILE A 45 -8.96 -4.66 -22.96
CA ILE A 45 -7.98 -3.65 -22.64
C ILE A 45 -8.28 -2.40 -23.47
N SER A 46 -8.87 -1.37 -22.86
CA SER A 46 -9.07 -0.07 -23.49
C SER A 46 -7.77 0.74 -23.54
N TRP A 47 -7.48 1.34 -24.70
CA TRP A 47 -6.29 2.17 -24.92
C TRP A 47 -6.24 3.35 -23.95
N GLY A 48 -5.31 3.25 -22.98
CA GLY A 48 -5.15 4.17 -21.83
C GLY A 48 -4.89 3.44 -20.50
N ALA A 49 -5.26 2.15 -20.41
CA ALA A 49 -5.11 1.29 -19.23
C ALA A 49 -3.83 0.41 -19.24
N HIS A 50 -2.94 0.61 -20.21
CA HIS A 50 -1.85 -0.32 -20.54
C HIS A 50 -0.74 -0.47 -19.49
N THR A 51 -0.63 0.44 -18.52
CA THR A 51 0.35 0.31 -17.43
C THR A 51 -0.25 -0.38 -16.21
N ALA A 52 -1.45 0.01 -15.78
CA ALA A 52 -2.10 -0.55 -14.58
C ALA A 52 -2.56 -2.01 -14.74
N ALA A 53 -2.80 -2.47 -15.97
CA ALA A 53 -3.20 -3.85 -16.26
C ALA A 53 -2.01 -4.83 -16.40
N SER A 54 -0.76 -4.37 -16.30
CA SER A 54 0.40 -5.27 -16.36
C SER A 54 0.63 -5.93 -14.99
N PRO A 55 0.75 -7.27 -14.94
CA PRO A 55 1.12 -7.98 -13.71
C PRO A 55 2.38 -7.42 -13.04
N TRP A 56 3.35 -6.97 -13.85
CA TRP A 56 4.61 -6.39 -13.36
C TRP A 56 4.45 -5.01 -12.75
N TYR A 57 3.56 -4.18 -13.31
CA TYR A 57 3.25 -2.89 -12.72
C TYR A 57 2.50 -3.05 -11.40
N GLN A 58 1.53 -3.97 -11.35
CA GLN A 58 0.80 -4.30 -10.13
C GLN A 58 1.76 -4.80 -9.04
N LEU A 59 2.64 -5.74 -9.38
CA LEU A 59 3.67 -6.22 -8.46
C LEU A 59 4.58 -5.08 -7.99
N PHE A 60 5.03 -4.21 -8.90
CA PHE A 60 5.86 -3.06 -8.54
C PHE A 60 5.16 -2.13 -7.55
N TYR A 61 3.89 -1.79 -7.79
CA TYR A 61 3.09 -1.00 -6.88
C TYR A 61 2.97 -1.66 -5.49
N TYR A 62 2.70 -2.97 -5.44
CA TYR A 62 2.62 -3.71 -4.18
C TYR A 62 3.95 -3.77 -3.43
N LEU A 63 5.08 -3.90 -4.13
CA LEU A 63 6.40 -3.81 -3.49
C LEU A 63 6.65 -2.43 -2.86
N LEU A 64 6.20 -1.34 -3.49
CA LEU A 64 6.27 -0.01 -2.91
C LEU A 64 5.37 0.13 -1.67
N CYS A 65 4.15 -0.41 -1.71
CA CYS A 65 3.27 -0.45 -0.55
C CYS A 65 3.86 -1.27 0.59
N ALA A 66 4.45 -2.44 0.31
CA ALA A 66 5.11 -3.25 1.34
C ALA A 66 6.27 -2.48 1.99
N PHE A 67 7.06 -1.77 1.20
CA PHE A 67 8.13 -0.92 1.73
C PHE A 67 7.59 0.19 2.63
N ALA A 68 6.54 0.91 2.20
CA ALA A 68 5.90 1.93 3.02
C ALA A 68 5.37 1.35 4.33
N MET A 69 4.60 0.27 4.26
CA MET A 69 3.88 -0.28 5.42
C MET A 69 4.78 -0.99 6.43
N TYR A 70 5.75 -1.78 5.97
CA TYR A 70 6.53 -2.65 6.85
C TYR A 70 7.96 -2.18 7.12
N VAL A 71 8.46 -1.22 6.33
CA VAL A 71 9.79 -0.64 6.55
C VAL A 71 9.67 0.78 7.08
N LEU A 72 8.76 1.60 6.54
CA LEU A 72 8.60 2.99 6.96
C LEU A 72 7.50 3.23 8.01
N ASP A 73 6.71 2.20 8.33
CA ASP A 73 5.49 2.32 9.16
C ASP A 73 4.52 3.39 8.63
N GLU A 74 4.45 3.53 7.30
CA GLU A 74 3.62 4.48 6.56
C GLU A 74 2.41 3.80 5.90
N PRO A 75 1.34 4.54 5.56
CA PRO A 75 0.19 3.96 4.88
C PRO A 75 0.55 3.49 3.46
N GLY A 76 -0.10 2.42 2.99
CA GLY A 76 0.11 1.91 1.62
C GLY A 76 -0.23 2.95 0.54
N HIS A 77 -1.16 3.86 0.82
CA HIS A 77 -1.41 5.07 0.04
C HIS A 77 -0.77 6.28 0.72
N PRO A 78 0.04 7.09 0.04
CA PRO A 78 0.67 8.28 0.63
C PRO A 78 -0.32 9.29 1.21
N VAL A 79 0.14 10.08 2.18
CA VAL A 79 -0.61 11.25 2.68
C VAL A 79 -0.94 12.19 1.52
N GLY A 80 -2.19 12.64 1.45
CA GLY A 80 -2.73 13.47 0.38
C GLY A 80 -3.36 12.68 -0.77
N THR A 81 -3.27 11.35 -0.81
CA THR A 81 -3.98 10.54 -1.81
C THR A 81 -5.49 10.80 -1.70
N PRO A 82 -6.13 11.30 -2.78
CA PRO A 82 -7.55 11.65 -2.76
C PRO A 82 -8.44 10.41 -2.87
N PHE A 83 -9.60 10.47 -2.22
CA PHE A 83 -10.68 9.51 -2.32
C PHE A 83 -11.98 10.21 -2.76
N PRO A 84 -12.95 9.47 -3.32
CA PRO A 84 -14.28 10.01 -3.64
C PRO A 84 -14.91 10.73 -2.44
N GLY A 85 -15.66 11.81 -2.70
CA GLY A 85 -16.29 12.61 -1.64
C GLY A 85 -15.39 13.69 -1.02
N GLY A 86 -14.18 13.91 -1.56
CA GLY A 86 -13.27 14.96 -1.11
C GLY A 86 -12.41 14.58 0.10
N PHE A 87 -12.41 13.29 0.47
CA PHE A 87 -11.52 12.76 1.50
C PHE A 87 -10.10 12.56 0.95
N ALA A 88 -9.12 12.50 1.84
CA ALA A 88 -7.76 12.12 1.50
C ALA A 88 -7.10 11.39 2.67
N VAL A 89 -6.04 10.63 2.40
CA VAL A 89 -5.17 10.11 3.47
C VAL A 89 -4.55 11.29 4.20
N PHE A 90 -4.58 11.29 5.53
CA PHE A 90 -3.93 12.31 6.34
C PHE A 90 -3.19 11.71 7.53
N SER A 91 -2.26 12.50 8.09
CA SER A 91 -1.60 12.17 9.36
C SER A 91 -2.05 13.14 10.45
N ARG A 92 -2.20 12.62 11.66
CA ARG A 92 -2.48 13.40 12.87
C ARG A 92 -1.88 12.69 14.07
N ASP A 93 -1.12 13.42 14.90
CA ASP A 93 -0.50 12.91 16.13
C ASP A 93 0.33 11.63 15.92
N GLY A 94 1.09 11.59 14.82
CA GLY A 94 1.94 10.43 14.48
C GLY A 94 1.17 9.20 13.99
N ARG A 95 -0.13 9.31 13.72
CA ARG A 95 -0.97 8.24 13.15
C ARG A 95 -1.48 8.63 11.79
N TYR A 96 -1.76 7.63 10.96
CA TYR A 96 -2.31 7.80 9.63
C TYR A 96 -3.78 7.40 9.59
N TYR A 97 -4.55 8.10 8.77
CA TYR A 97 -6.00 7.91 8.65
C TYR A 97 -6.38 7.78 7.18
N CYS A 98 -7.23 6.80 6.87
CA CYS A 98 -7.79 6.55 5.56
C CYS A 98 -9.32 6.47 5.66
N ALA A 99 -10.01 7.14 4.74
CA ALA A 99 -11.46 7.25 4.77
C ALA A 99 -12.20 5.94 4.48
N ILE A 100 -11.53 4.94 3.90
CA ILE A 100 -12.13 3.66 3.49
C ILE A 100 -11.48 2.46 4.19
N ARG A 101 -10.71 2.68 5.27
CA ARG A 101 -9.94 1.60 5.91
C ARG A 101 -10.82 0.43 6.34
N ASP A 102 -11.93 0.70 7.02
CA ASP A 102 -12.86 -0.31 7.56
C ASP A 102 -13.88 -0.74 6.49
N LYS A 103 -13.94 -0.07 5.33
CA LYS A 103 -14.94 -0.31 4.27
C LYS A 103 -14.45 -1.29 3.20
N GLU A 104 -13.13 -1.46 3.08
CA GLU A 104 -12.49 -2.27 2.04
C GLU A 104 -11.71 -3.48 2.59
N GLU A 105 -11.97 -3.87 3.85
CA GLU A 105 -11.27 -4.99 4.52
C GLU A 105 -11.65 -6.37 3.96
N GLU A 106 -12.64 -6.43 3.08
CA GLU A 106 -13.15 -7.66 2.48
C GLU A 106 -12.87 -7.77 0.97
N ILE A 107 -12.17 -6.79 0.38
CA ILE A 107 -11.72 -6.92 -1.01
C ILE A 107 -10.56 -7.90 -1.07
N LEU A 108 -10.77 -9.00 -1.79
CA LEU A 108 -9.74 -9.99 -2.08
C LEU A 108 -8.50 -9.33 -2.68
N HIS A 109 -7.34 -9.66 -2.14
CA HIS A 109 -6.03 -9.17 -2.59
C HIS A 109 -5.83 -7.64 -2.51
N SER A 110 -6.69 -6.91 -1.80
CA SER A 110 -6.49 -5.48 -1.56
C SER A 110 -5.37 -5.23 -0.55
N ILE A 111 -4.55 -4.20 -0.81
CA ILE A 111 -3.58 -3.71 0.19
C ILE A 111 -4.28 -3.16 1.44
N CYS A 112 -5.57 -2.80 1.35
CA CYS A 112 -6.32 -2.26 2.48
C CYS A 112 -6.31 -3.23 3.66
N ASN A 113 -6.41 -4.54 3.41
CA ASN A 113 -6.39 -5.60 4.41
C ASN A 113 -5.13 -5.58 5.31
N PHE A 114 -4.07 -4.93 4.84
CA PHE A 114 -2.76 -4.89 5.49
C PHE A 114 -2.34 -3.47 5.90
N CYS A 115 -3.09 -2.45 5.51
CA CYS A 115 -2.69 -1.06 5.70
C CYS A 115 -2.69 -0.68 7.18
N PRO A 116 -1.63 -0.04 7.71
CA PRO A 116 -1.57 0.37 9.12
C PRO A 116 -2.40 1.63 9.41
N ALA A 117 -2.95 2.28 8.38
CA ALA A 117 -3.82 3.44 8.56
C ALA A 117 -5.08 3.05 9.35
N LEU A 118 -5.58 3.98 10.15
CA LEU A 118 -6.83 3.85 10.88
C LEU A 118 -7.99 4.40 10.05
N GLN A 119 -9.21 3.94 10.33
CA GLN A 119 -10.41 4.56 9.76
C GLN A 119 -10.53 6.02 10.18
N ASP A 120 -10.76 6.89 9.21
CA ASP A 120 -11.12 8.29 9.47
C ASP A 120 -12.44 8.35 10.27
N PRO A 121 -12.43 8.91 11.50
CA PRO A 121 -13.66 9.08 12.29
C PRO A 121 -14.72 9.94 11.61
N ALA A 122 -14.34 10.84 10.69
CA ALA A 122 -15.28 11.67 9.95
C ALA A 122 -16.01 10.91 8.83
N ASN A 123 -15.56 9.69 8.47
CA ASN A 123 -16.14 8.86 7.42
C ASN A 123 -16.38 7.41 7.87
N ARG A 124 -16.89 7.20 9.08
CA ARG A 124 -17.41 5.89 9.52
C ARG A 124 -18.75 5.60 8.86
#